data_AF-A0ABD6DJZ5-F1
#
_entry.id   AF-A0ABD6DJZ5-F1
#
_cell.length_a   1.000
_cell.length_b   1.000
_cell.length_c   1.000
_cell.angle_alpha   90.00
_cell.angle_beta   90.00
_cell.angle_gamma   90.00
#
_symmetry.space_group_name_H-M   'P 1'
#
loop_
_entity.id
_entity.type
_entity.pdbx_description
1 polymer ?
#
loop_
_entity_poly.entity_id
_entity_poly.type
_entity_poly.pdbx_seq_one_letter_code
_entity_poly.pdbx_strand_id
1 'polypeptide(L)' 'MSDSPSSEPEGIVDEVVDPRLFLFVVTIAGVSVTADYLGVGVLGVETLEEAMTTFLVMTVGSYVGVVVIDVGWSRLFGS' A
#
# COMPACT_ATOMS: atom_id res chain seq x y z
N MET A 1 -24.94 -19.52 -31.27
CA MET A 1 -24.30 -18.57 -30.35
C MET A 1 -24.62 -19.06 -28.96
N SER A 2 -23.65 -19.67 -28.30
CA SER A 2 -23.78 -20.20 -26.95
C SER A 2 -22.74 -19.46 -26.12
N ASP A 3 -23.20 -18.45 -25.40
CA ASP A 3 -22.36 -17.71 -24.47
C ASP A 3 -22.11 -18.62 -23.27
N SER A 4 -20.88 -19.12 -23.16
CA SER A 4 -20.39 -19.74 -21.94
C SER A 4 -20.28 -18.65 -20.86
N PRO A 5 -20.80 -18.87 -19.64
CA PRO A 5 -20.48 -17.97 -18.54
C PRO A 5 -19.02 -18.22 -18.16
N SER A 6 -18.11 -17.33 -18.57
CA SER A 6 -16.74 -17.30 -18.08
C SER A 6 -16.78 -16.92 -16.59
N SER A 7 -16.96 -17.93 -15.76
CA SER A 7 -16.80 -17.84 -14.32
C SER A 7 -15.33 -18.07 -14.02
N GLU A 8 -14.50 -17.09 -14.39
CA GLU A 8 -13.20 -16.99 -13.74
C GLU A 8 -13.48 -16.64 -12.28
N PRO A 9 -12.86 -17.33 -11.32
CA PRO A 9 -12.93 -16.89 -9.94
C PRO A 9 -12.17 -15.57 -9.90
N GLU A 10 -12.87 -14.44 -9.89
CA GLU A 10 -12.36 -13.17 -9.38
C GLU A 10 -12.05 -13.41 -7.90
N GLY A 11 -10.91 -14.07 -7.68
CA GLY A 11 -10.50 -14.56 -6.39
C GLY A 11 -10.09 -13.35 -5.59
N ILE A 12 -10.74 -13.15 -4.44
CA ILE A 12 -10.36 -12.43 -3.20
C ILE A 12 -9.12 -11.52 -3.28
N VAL A 13 -8.00 -12.00 -3.85
CA VAL A 13 -6.79 -11.26 -4.16
C VAL A 13 -7.03 -9.99 -5.00
N ASP A 14 -7.89 -10.02 -6.02
CA ASP A 14 -8.14 -8.85 -6.90
C ASP A 14 -8.98 -7.76 -6.22
N GLU A 15 -9.81 -8.12 -5.23
CA GLU A 15 -10.57 -7.17 -4.42
C GLU A 15 -9.69 -6.54 -3.31
N VAL A 16 -8.73 -7.32 -2.78
CA VAL A 16 -7.91 -6.92 -1.64
C VAL A 16 -6.70 -6.07 -2.05
N VAL A 17 -6.20 -6.19 -3.28
CA VAL A 17 -4.99 -5.52 -3.75
C VAL A 17 -5.36 -4.36 -4.69
N ASP A 18 -5.64 -3.17 -4.14
CA ASP A 18 -5.89 -1.98 -4.96
C ASP A 18 -4.56 -1.34 -5.46
N PRO A 19 -4.28 -1.32 -6.78
CA PRO A 19 -3.09 -0.71 -7.34
C PRO A 19 -3.04 0.82 -7.15
N ARG A 20 -4.20 1.47 -7.09
CA ARG A 20 -4.31 2.92 -6.89
C ARG A 20 -3.94 3.29 -5.47
N LEU A 21 -4.40 2.52 -4.49
CA LEU A 21 -4.00 2.65 -3.09
C LEU A 21 -2.49 2.49 -2.94
N PHE A 22 -1.90 1.48 -3.59
CA PHE A 22 -0.46 1.27 -3.57
C PHE A 22 0.30 2.48 -4.13
N LEU A 23 -0.11 2.99 -5.30
CA LEU A 23 0.51 4.18 -5.90
C LEU A 23 0.38 5.43 -5.00
N PHE A 24 -0.75 5.58 -4.33
CA PHE A 24 -0.97 6.68 -3.38
C PHE A 24 -0.02 6.59 -2.19
N VAL A 25 0.10 5.41 -1.58
CA VAL A 25 1.04 5.15 -0.48
C VAL A 25 2.49 5.40 -0.91
N VAL A 26 2.89 4.91 -2.08
CA VAL A 26 4.21 5.17 -2.68
C VAL A 26 4.48 6.66 -2.83
N THR A 27 3.48 7.42 -3.30
CA THR A 27 3.62 8.87 -3.51
C THR A 27 3.84 9.60 -2.20
N ILE A 28 3.04 9.30 -1.16
CA ILE A 28 3.19 9.93 0.16
C ILE A 28 4.54 9.55 0.76
N ALA A 29 4.89 8.27 0.79
CA ALA A 29 6.16 7.80 1.33
C ALA A 29 7.35 8.47 0.63
N GLY A 30 7.30 8.59 -0.70
CA GLY A 30 8.35 9.24 -1.50
C GLY A 30 8.49 10.73 -1.16
N VAL A 31 7.37 11.46 -1.07
CA VAL A 31 7.39 12.87 -0.69
C VAL A 31 7.91 13.06 0.73
N SER A 32 7.46 12.24 1.69
CA SER A 32 7.88 12.31 3.09
C SER A 32 9.38 12.07 3.25
N VAL A 33 9.92 11.01 2.64
CA VAL A 33 11.36 10.70 2.71
C VAL A 33 12.20 11.74 1.97
N THR A 34 11.73 12.23 0.83
CA THR A 34 12.45 13.27 0.07
C THR A 34 12.49 14.58 0.86
N ALA A 35 11.37 14.99 1.45
CA ALA A 35 11.33 16.18 2.31
C ALA A 35 12.27 16.02 3.51
N ASP A 36 12.31 14.83 4.10
CA ASP A 36 13.18 14.54 5.23
C ASP A 36 14.66 14.67 4.86
N TYR A 37 15.08 13.99 3.78
CA TYR A 37 16.44 14.01 3.26
C TYR A 37 16.90 15.42 2.85
N LEU A 38 15.98 16.27 2.39
CA LEU A 38 16.27 17.67 2.03
C LEU A 38 16.35 18.61 3.25
N GLY A 39 16.22 18.10 4.47
CA GLY A 39 16.49 18.84 5.69
C GLY A 39 15.26 19.20 6.53
N VAL A 40 14.10 18.59 6.30
CA VAL A 40 12.93 18.73 7.18
C VAL A 40 13.12 17.92 8.49
N GLY A 41 13.93 16.86 8.49
CA GLY A 41 14.52 16.24 9.69
C GLY A 41 13.55 15.58 10.68
N VAL A 42 12.38 15.12 10.22
CA VAL A 42 11.33 14.43 10.98
C VAL A 42 11.57 12.92 11.09
N LEU A 43 12.13 12.28 10.06
CA LEU A 43 12.37 10.83 9.99
C LEU A 43 13.81 10.44 10.33
N GLY A 44 14.72 11.41 10.41
CA GLY A 44 16.12 11.19 10.79
C GLY A 44 16.94 10.50 9.71
N VAL A 45 16.58 10.71 8.44
CA VAL A 45 17.29 10.12 7.29
C VAL A 45 18.56 10.93 7.00
N GLU A 46 19.72 10.39 7.32
CA GLU A 46 21.01 11.05 7.10
C GLU A 46 21.71 10.53 5.83
N THR A 47 21.34 9.33 5.38
CA THR A 47 21.97 8.65 4.25
C THR A 47 20.96 8.16 3.21
N LEU A 48 21.44 7.94 1.98
CA LEU A 48 20.62 7.38 0.89
C LEU A 48 20.11 5.97 1.24
N GLU A 49 20.91 5.16 1.93
CA GLU A 49 20.52 3.81 2.35
C GLU A 49 19.38 3.83 3.37
N GLU A 50 19.45 4.75 4.35
CA GLU A 50 18.36 4.98 5.30
C GLU A 50 17.11 5.52 4.60
N ALA A 51 17.26 6.38 3.58
CA ALA A 51 16.16 6.89 2.80
C ALA A 51 15.41 5.75 2.10
N MET A 52 16.13 4.84 1.44
CA MET A 52 15.52 3.68 0.77
C MET A 52 14.84 2.74 1.77
N THR A 53 15.51 2.44 2.89
CA THR A 53 14.95 1.57 3.94
C THR A 53 13.68 2.18 4.51
N THR A 54 13.71 3.46 4.87
CA THR A 54 12.57 4.20 5.43
C THR A 54 11.42 4.25 4.44
N PHE A 55 11.71 4.53 3.16
CA PHE A 55 10.72 4.54 2.10
C PHE A 55 10.03 3.19 1.93
N LEU A 56 10.80 2.09 1.91
CA LEU A 56 10.26 0.74 1.79
C LEU A 56 9.41 0.36 3.00
N VAL A 57 9.88 0.64 4.22
CA VAL A 57 9.15 0.35 5.46
C VAL A 57 7.84 1.14 5.53
N MET A 58 7.87 2.43 5.20
CA MET A 58 6.64 3.25 5.14
C MET A 58 5.67 2.71 4.08
N THR A 59 6.17 2.38 2.90
CA THR A 59 5.32 1.92 1.79
C THR A 59 4.67 0.57 2.10
N VAL A 60 5.49 -0.43 2.44
CA VAL A 60 5.00 -1.78 2.74
C VAL A 60 4.16 -1.78 4.01
N GLY A 61 4.62 -1.11 5.07
CA GLY A 61 3.91 -1.05 6.35
C GLY A 61 2.55 -0.38 6.23
N SER A 62 2.47 0.76 5.53
CA SER A 62 1.20 1.47 5.34
C SER A 62 0.24 0.67 4.46
N TYR A 63 0.74 0.10 3.36
CA TYR A 63 -0.10 -0.69 2.46
C TYR A 63 -0.67 -1.94 3.15
N VAL A 64 0.19 -2.71 3.83
CA VAL A 64 -0.24 -3.88 4.60
C VAL A 64 -1.20 -3.49 5.71
N GLY A 65 -0.94 -2.37 6.41
CA GLY A 65 -1.83 -1.87 7.46
C GLY A 65 -3.24 -1.58 6.94
N VAL A 66 -3.37 -0.89 5.80
CA VAL A 66 -4.67 -0.60 5.20
C VAL A 66 -5.37 -1.89 4.77
N VAL A 67 -4.66 -2.79 4.08
CA VAL A 67 -5.19 -4.10 3.64
C VAL A 67 -5.71 -4.92 4.83
N VAL A 68 -4.95 -4.99 5.93
CA VAL A 68 -5.34 -5.75 7.11
C VAL A 68 -6.59 -5.14 7.78
N ILE A 69 -6.67 -3.80 7.85
CA ILE A 69 -7.85 -3.12 8.39
C ILE A 69 -9.06 -3.41 7.51
N ASP A 70 -8.92 -3.31 6.19
CA ASP A 70 -10.01 -3.50 5.24
C ASP A 70 -10.57 -4.93 5.28
N VAL A 71 -9.69 -5.94 5.27
CA VAL A 71 -10.06 -7.35 5.45
C VAL A 71 -10.65 -7.59 6.84
N GLY A 72 -10.08 -6.99 7.88
CA GLY A 72 -10.54 -7.12 9.25
C GLY A 72 -11.95 -6.57 9.43
N TRP A 73 -12.23 -5.39 8.87
CA TRP A 73 -13.55 -4.75 8.92
C TRP A 73 -14.59 -5.54 8.11
N SER A 74 -14.21 -6.01 6.93
CA SER A 74 -15.06 -6.86 6.08
C SER A 74 -15.44 -8.15 6.79
N ARG A 75 -14.54 -8.75 7.58
CA ARG A 75 -14.86 -9.96 8.37
C ARG A 75 -15.67 -9.69 9.64
N LEU A 76 -15.51 -8.51 10.25
CA LEU A 76 -16.20 -8.16 11.50
C LEU A 76 -17.61 -7.60 11.28
N PHE A 77 -17.81 -6.88 10.18
CA PHE A 77 -19.04 -6.15 9.89
C PHE A 77 -19.68 -6.53 8.55
N GLY A 78 -18.99 -7.34 7.73
CA GLY A 78 -19.58 -7.95 6.54
C GLY A 78 -20.50 -9.10 6.94
N SER A 79 -21.80 -8.86 6.82
CA SER A 79 -22.85 -9.89 6.72
C SER A 79 -22.78 -10.59 5.37
#